data_AF-A0A2P6MIZ5-F1
#
_entry.id   AF-A0A2P6MIZ5-F1
#
_cell.length_a   1.000
_cell.length_b   1.000
_cell.length_c   1.000
_cell.angle_alpha   90.00
_cell.angle_beta   90.00
_cell.angle_gamma   90.00
#
_symmetry.space_group_name_H-M   'P 1'
#
loop_
_entity.id
_entity.type
_entity.pdbx_description
1 polymer ?
#
loop_
_entity_poly.entity_id
_entity_poly.type
_entity_poly.pdbx_seq_one_letter_code
_entity_poly.pdbx_strand_id
1 'polypeptide(L)'
;MKLIMTLFLRALLLLTAAAGAAAILLAGLSVLLSEHIAVTSAGALAVFSAALLGWLVPVQIIDWLKLIRVQRRWKRIAFPYAVTAIQTGMFAWYVTTVASGISGMTMTMSGVIITTAALIILSRTTYTAMLRSVRHMRQPKLRVQHSEG
;
A
#
# COMPACT_ATOMS: atom_id res chain seq x y z
N MET A 1 -7.85 29.08 -3.73
CA MET A 1 -7.16 28.40 -4.85
C MET A 1 -5.77 27.88 -4.49
N LYS A 2 -4.84 28.68 -3.94
CA LYS A 2 -3.47 28.23 -3.59
C LYS A 2 -3.40 26.98 -2.69
N LEU A 3 -4.32 26.86 -1.71
CA LEU A 3 -4.39 25.72 -0.79
C LEU A 3 -4.85 24.42 -1.47
N ILE A 4 -5.86 24.50 -2.35
CA ILE A 4 -6.35 23.34 -3.12
C ILE A 4 -5.27 22.85 -4.08
N MET A 5 -4.59 23.78 -4.77
CA MET A 5 -3.50 23.46 -5.69
C MET A 5 -2.32 22.79 -4.98
N THR A 6 -1.95 23.27 -3.78
CA THR A 6 -0.86 22.66 -3.00
C THR A 6 -1.22 21.28 -2.45
N LEU A 7 -2.47 21.06 -2.03
CA LEU A 7 -2.94 19.72 -1.63
C LEU A 7 -2.93 18.76 -2.81
N PHE A 8 -3.41 19.19 -3.98
CA PHE A 8 -3.41 18.38 -5.19
C PHE A 8 -2.00 17.99 -5.62
N LEU A 9 -1.07 18.95 -5.68
CA LEU A 9 0.33 18.69 -6.01
C LEU A 9 1.00 17.71 -5.05
N ARG A 10 0.74 17.85 -3.74
CA ARG A 10 1.28 16.92 -2.74
C ARG A 10 0.70 15.52 -2.91
N ALA A 11 -0.60 15.40 -3.13
CA ALA A 11 -1.24 14.11 -3.38
C ALA A 11 -0.65 13.43 -4.63
N LEU A 12 -0.50 14.19 -5.72
CA LEU A 12 0.10 13.69 -6.96
C LEU A 12 1.53 13.21 -6.74
N LEU A 13 2.37 14.00 -6.05
CA LEU A 13 3.75 13.61 -5.73
C LEU A 13 3.81 12.33 -4.91
N LEU A 14 2.93 12.17 -3.92
CA LEU A 14 2.88 10.96 -3.10
C LEU A 14 2.43 9.73 -3.90
N LEU A 15 1.46 9.89 -4.79
CA LEU A 15 1.00 8.82 -5.67
C LEU A 15 2.11 8.38 -6.63
N THR A 16 2.81 9.33 -7.25
CA THR A 16 3.96 9.03 -8.14
C THR A 16 5.09 8.35 -7.36
N ALA A 17 5.39 8.81 -6.14
CA ALA A 17 6.39 8.17 -5.29
C ALA A 17 5.99 6.74 -4.90
N ALA A 18 4.71 6.50 -4.60
CA ALA A 18 4.20 5.15 -4.30
C ALA A 18 4.29 4.21 -5.51
N ALA A 19 3.91 4.68 -6.69
CA ALA A 19 4.09 3.92 -7.93
C ALA A 19 5.57 3.64 -8.21
N GLY A 20 6.45 4.63 -8.02
CA GLY A 20 7.89 4.47 -8.17
C GLY A 20 8.47 3.42 -7.21
N ALA A 21 8.06 3.43 -5.94
CA ALA A 21 8.48 2.44 -4.95
C ALA A 21 8.03 1.01 -5.34
N ALA A 22 6.80 0.86 -5.84
CA ALA A 22 6.30 -0.42 -6.34
C ALA A 22 7.08 -0.89 -7.57
N ALA A 23 7.38 0.01 -8.51
CA ALA A 23 8.16 -0.28 -9.70
C ALA A 23 9.58 -0.76 -9.34
N ILE A 24 10.25 -0.08 -8.41
CA ILE A 24 11.60 -0.47 -7.94
C ILE A 24 11.56 -1.84 -7.28
N LEU A 25 10.56 -2.10 -6.43
CA LEU A 25 10.37 -3.40 -5.78
C LEU A 25 10.20 -4.51 -6.83
N LEU A 26 9.34 -4.31 -7.82
CA LEU A 26 9.07 -5.28 -8.87
C LEU A 26 10.26 -5.53 -9.78
N ALA A 27 10.99 -4.48 -10.15
CA ALA A 27 12.24 -4.62 -10.90
C ALA A 27 13.25 -5.44 -10.10
N GLY A 28 13.42 -5.15 -8.80
CA GLY A 28 14.29 -5.91 -7.92
C GLY A 28 13.88 -7.38 -7.79
N LEU A 29 12.58 -7.64 -7.62
CA LEU A 29 12.05 -9.01 -7.58
C LEU A 29 12.25 -9.75 -8.90
N SER A 30 12.11 -9.08 -10.05
CA SER A 30 12.32 -9.71 -11.35
C SER A 30 13.78 -10.11 -11.57
N VAL A 31 14.73 -9.32 -11.06
CA VAL A 31 16.17 -9.67 -11.11
C VAL A 31 16.48 -10.85 -10.18
N LEU A 32 15.92 -10.86 -8.97
CA LEU A 32 16.19 -11.90 -7.97
C LEU A 32 15.47 -13.22 -8.25
N LEU A 33 14.31 -13.17 -8.90
CA LEU A 33 13.39 -14.30 -9.09
C LEU A 33 12.95 -14.37 -10.56
N SER A 34 13.91 -14.34 -11.47
CA SER A 34 13.68 -14.32 -12.92
C SER A 34 12.86 -15.51 -13.43
N GLU A 35 12.91 -16.66 -12.75
CA GLU A 35 12.10 -17.84 -13.04
C GLU A 35 10.61 -17.65 -12.70
N HIS A 36 10.29 -16.72 -11.79
CA HIS A 36 8.93 -16.52 -11.31
C HIS A 36 8.28 -15.23 -11.81
N ILE A 37 9.09 -14.19 -12.04
CA ILE A 37 8.68 -12.85 -12.41
C ILE A 37 9.60 -12.35 -13.51
N ALA A 38 9.10 -12.25 -14.74
CA ALA A 38 9.84 -11.65 -15.84
C ALA A 38 9.16 -10.36 -16.29
N VAL A 39 9.91 -9.26 -16.18
CA VAL A 39 9.53 -7.93 -16.68
C VAL A 39 10.41 -7.62 -17.87
N THR A 40 9.83 -7.58 -19.07
CA THR A 40 10.60 -7.40 -20.31
C THR A 40 10.61 -5.95 -20.80
N SER A 41 9.74 -5.08 -20.27
CA SER A 41 9.70 -3.67 -20.65
C SER A 41 9.46 -2.73 -19.46
N ALA A 42 10.16 -1.59 -19.48
CA ALA A 42 9.95 -0.52 -18.51
C ALA A 42 8.54 0.09 -18.62
N GLY A 43 7.95 0.10 -19.83
CA GLY A 43 6.58 0.52 -20.05
C GLY A 43 5.57 -0.38 -19.34
N ALA A 44 5.71 -1.70 -19.45
CA ALA A 44 4.86 -2.65 -18.72
C ALA A 44 5.00 -2.47 -17.20
N LEU A 45 6.22 -2.28 -16.70
CA LEU A 45 6.48 -2.01 -15.29
C LEU A 45 5.77 -0.73 -14.80
N ALA A 46 5.84 0.35 -15.59
CA ALA A 46 5.19 1.61 -15.26
C ALA A 46 3.66 1.48 -15.25
N VAL A 47 3.09 0.84 -16.26
CA VAL A 47 1.64 0.58 -16.36
C VAL A 47 1.16 -0.30 -15.20
N PHE A 48 1.89 -1.37 -14.89
CA PHE A 48 1.56 -2.25 -13.76
C PHE A 48 1.62 -1.50 -12.44
N SER A 49 2.67 -0.71 -12.22
CA SER A 49 2.84 0.07 -10.98
C SER A 49 1.77 1.17 -10.83
N ALA A 50 1.34 1.78 -11.95
CA ALA A 50 0.21 2.70 -11.96
C ALA A 50 -1.12 1.98 -11.70
N ALA A 51 -1.31 0.79 -12.28
CA ALA A 51 -2.49 -0.03 -12.03
C ALA A 51 -2.61 -0.42 -10.55
N LEU A 52 -1.50 -0.73 -9.86
CA LEU A 52 -1.51 -0.96 -8.41
C LEU A 52 -2.11 0.21 -7.63
N LEU A 53 -1.98 1.47 -8.09
CA LEU A 53 -2.64 2.61 -7.44
C LEU A 53 -4.16 2.57 -7.61
N GLY A 54 -4.67 1.97 -8.69
CA GLY A 54 -6.10 1.73 -8.88
C GLY A 54 -6.72 0.91 -7.75
N TRP A 55 -5.91 0.07 -7.09
CA TRP A 55 -6.33 -0.67 -5.91
C TRP A 55 -6.68 0.21 -4.69
N LEU A 56 -6.25 1.47 -4.67
CA LEU A 56 -6.60 2.41 -3.60
C LEU A 56 -8.12 2.61 -3.48
N VAL A 57 -8.85 2.57 -4.59
CA VAL A 57 -10.31 2.80 -4.59
C VAL A 57 -11.05 1.66 -3.88
N PRO A 58 -10.86 0.36 -4.26
CA PRO A 58 -11.41 -0.75 -3.50
C PRO A 58 -11.03 -0.74 -2.02
N VAL A 59 -9.77 -0.41 -1.69
CA VAL A 59 -9.31 -0.35 -0.30
C VAL A 59 -10.09 0.69 0.51
N GLN A 60 -10.33 1.88 -0.06
CA GLN A 60 -11.12 2.92 0.61
C GLN A 60 -12.56 2.47 0.86
N ILE A 61 -13.19 1.79 -0.10
CA ILE A 61 -14.55 1.25 0.04
C ILE A 61 -14.59 0.19 1.15
N ILE A 62 -13.62 -0.72 1.19
CA ILE A 62 -13.53 -1.76 2.22
C ILE A 62 -13.29 -1.14 3.60
N ASP A 63 -12.46 -0.10 3.69
CA ASP A 63 -12.23 0.60 4.96
C ASP A 63 -13.49 1.31 5.47
N TRP A 64 -14.38 1.78 4.59
CA TRP A 64 -15.68 2.30 5.01
C TRP A 64 -16.58 1.22 5.62
N LEU A 65 -16.49 -0.03 5.19
CA LEU A 65 -17.22 -1.14 5.82
C LEU A 65 -16.78 -1.35 7.28
N LYS A 66 -15.54 -0.97 7.64
CA LYS A 66 -15.05 -1.04 9.02
C LYS A 66 -15.68 0.00 9.95
N LEU A 67 -16.34 1.04 9.40
CA LEU A 67 -17.05 2.04 10.19
C LEU A 67 -18.41 1.54 10.71
N ILE A 68 -18.90 0.41 10.20
CA ILE A 68 -20.15 -0.21 10.68
C ILE A 68 -19.94 -0.68 12.14
N ARG A 69 -20.74 -0.14 13.06
CA ARG A 69 -20.63 -0.44 14.49
C ARG A 69 -20.93 -1.92 14.78
N VAL A 70 -19.89 -2.72 14.99
CA VAL A 70 -20.01 -4.12 15.40
C VAL A 70 -20.24 -4.21 16.92
N GLN A 71 -21.47 -4.54 17.33
CA GLN A 71 -21.88 -4.51 18.74
C GLN A 71 -21.53 -5.77 19.56
N ARG A 72 -21.26 -6.94 18.94
CA ARG A 72 -20.97 -8.20 19.67
C ARG A 72 -19.46 -8.42 19.89
N ARG A 73 -19.05 -8.80 21.11
CA ARG A 73 -17.63 -8.95 21.56
C ARG A 73 -16.78 -9.85 20.65
N TRP A 74 -17.28 -11.03 20.29
CA TRP A 74 -16.58 -11.97 19.39
C TRP A 74 -16.38 -11.40 17.99
N LYS A 75 -17.40 -10.72 17.45
CA LYS A 75 -17.33 -10.11 16.12
C LYS A 75 -16.32 -8.95 16.08
N ARG A 76 -16.10 -8.22 17.18
CA ARG A 76 -15.08 -7.15 17.24
C ARG A 76 -13.65 -7.66 17.08
N ILE A 77 -13.35 -8.87 17.53
CA ILE A 77 -12.02 -9.47 17.43
C ILE A 77 -11.83 -10.11 16.06
N ALA A 78 -12.80 -10.89 15.56
CA ALA A 78 -12.65 -11.63 14.30
C ALA A 78 -12.77 -10.74 13.05
N PHE A 79 -13.60 -9.68 13.10
CA PHE A 79 -13.94 -8.87 11.94
C PHE A 79 -12.72 -8.17 11.29
N PRO A 80 -11.79 -7.53 12.03
CA PRO A 80 -10.60 -6.92 11.43
C PRO A 80 -9.73 -7.93 10.65
N TYR A 81 -9.56 -9.14 11.18
CA TYR A 81 -8.77 -10.19 10.53
C TYR A 81 -9.48 -10.74 9.30
N ALA A 82 -10.79 -10.98 9.37
CA ALA A 82 -11.59 -11.42 8.23
C ALA A 82 -11.55 -10.41 7.08
N VAL A 83 -11.73 -9.11 7.39
CA VAL A 83 -11.63 -8.05 6.37
C VAL A 83 -10.24 -7.99 5.77
N THR A 84 -9.18 -8.14 6.58
CA THR A 84 -7.80 -8.17 6.08
C THR A 84 -7.57 -9.37 5.16
N ALA A 85 -8.06 -10.56 5.53
CA ALA A 85 -7.93 -11.77 4.71
C ALA A 85 -8.65 -11.62 3.35
N ILE A 86 -9.87 -11.10 3.36
CA ILE A 86 -10.63 -10.83 2.13
C ILE A 86 -9.89 -9.78 1.28
N GLN A 87 -9.43 -8.68 1.89
CA GLN A 87 -8.70 -7.63 1.20
C GLN A 87 -7.41 -8.16 0.56
N THR A 88 -6.65 -8.99 1.26
CA THR A 88 -5.44 -9.63 0.73
C THR A 88 -5.76 -10.61 -0.40
N GLY A 89 -6.80 -11.45 -0.25
CA GLY A 89 -7.21 -12.39 -1.29
C GLY A 89 -7.69 -11.68 -2.56
N MET A 90 -8.53 -10.66 -2.42
CA MET A 90 -8.99 -9.85 -3.56
C MET A 90 -7.82 -9.07 -4.20
N PHE A 91 -6.85 -8.61 -3.40
CA PHE A 91 -5.67 -7.95 -3.93
C PHE A 91 -4.78 -8.91 -4.73
N ALA A 92 -4.57 -10.14 -4.26
CA ALA A 92 -3.82 -11.15 -5.00
C ALA A 92 -4.50 -11.49 -6.34
N TRP A 93 -5.84 -11.61 -6.32
CA TRP A 93 -6.62 -11.80 -7.55
C TRP A 93 -6.51 -10.60 -8.50
N TYR A 94 -6.57 -9.38 -7.97
CA TYR A 94 -6.38 -8.15 -8.74
C TYR A 94 -4.99 -8.10 -9.40
N VAL A 95 -3.93 -8.36 -8.64
CA VAL A 95 -2.55 -8.42 -9.14
C VAL A 95 -2.42 -9.43 -10.29
N THR A 96 -3.01 -10.61 -10.14
CA THR A 96 -3.01 -11.65 -11.19
C THR A 96 -3.69 -11.14 -12.46
N THR A 97 -4.88 -10.54 -12.30
CA THR A 97 -5.68 -10.04 -13.43
C THR A 97 -4.93 -8.93 -14.17
N VAL A 98 -4.38 -7.97 -13.44
CA VAL A 98 -3.59 -6.87 -14.03
C VAL A 98 -2.33 -7.40 -14.70
N ALA A 99 -1.57 -8.30 -14.05
CA ALA A 99 -0.37 -8.89 -14.64
C ALA A 99 -0.67 -9.62 -15.96
N SER A 100 -1.75 -10.40 -15.99
CA SER A 100 -2.16 -11.15 -17.20
C SER A 100 -2.63 -10.24 -18.35
N GLY A 101 -3.09 -9.03 -18.05
CA GLY A 101 -3.57 -8.07 -19.04
C GLY A 101 -2.48 -7.18 -19.65
N ILE A 102 -1.25 -7.19 -19.11
CA ILE A 102 -0.18 -6.31 -19.56
C ILE A 102 0.83 -7.10 -20.40
N SER A 103 0.94 -6.75 -21.68
CA SER A 103 1.98 -7.28 -22.57
C SER A 103 3.37 -6.85 -22.07
N GLY A 104 4.27 -7.82 -21.90
CA GLY A 104 5.64 -7.56 -21.44
C GLY A 104 5.88 -7.79 -19.95
N MET A 105 4.92 -8.40 -19.26
CA MET A 105 5.11 -8.99 -17.94
C MET A 105 4.59 -10.42 -17.92
N THR A 106 5.33 -11.32 -17.30
CA THR A 106 4.86 -12.68 -17.00
C THR A 106 5.10 -12.98 -15.53
N MET A 107 4.09 -13.53 -14.87
CA MET A 107 4.14 -13.93 -13.48
C MET A 107 3.56 -15.32 -13.34
N THR A 108 4.33 -16.22 -12.75
CA THR A 108 3.83 -17.51 -12.27
C THR A 108 2.97 -17.31 -11.01
N MET A 109 2.21 -18.34 -10.61
CA MET A 109 1.42 -18.28 -9.38
C MET A 109 2.29 -18.02 -8.13
N SER A 110 3.48 -18.62 -8.06
CA SER A 110 4.46 -18.32 -7.00
C SER A 110 4.95 -16.87 -7.09
N GLY A 111 5.21 -16.37 -8.30
CA GLY A 111 5.53 -14.95 -8.55
C GLY A 111 4.48 -14.00 -8.00
N VAL A 112 3.20 -14.26 -8.28
CA VAL A 112 2.07 -13.47 -7.73
C VAL A 112 2.07 -13.47 -6.21
N ILE A 113 2.24 -14.64 -5.58
CA ILE A 113 2.24 -14.77 -4.12
C ILE A 113 3.39 -13.94 -3.53
N ILE A 114 4.59 -14.06 -4.09
CA ILE A 114 5.78 -13.35 -3.61
C ILE A 114 5.62 -11.84 -3.82
N THR A 115 5.18 -11.40 -5.00
CA THR A 115 4.91 -9.99 -5.29
C THR A 115 3.86 -9.42 -4.34
N THR A 116 2.77 -10.14 -4.12
CA THR A 116 1.69 -9.72 -3.21
C THR A 116 2.22 -9.58 -1.78
N ALA A 117 2.97 -10.57 -1.29
CA ALA A 117 3.57 -10.53 0.04
C ALA A 117 4.56 -9.36 0.18
N ALA A 118 5.41 -9.15 -0.82
CA ALA A 118 6.39 -8.06 -0.84
C ALA A 118 5.72 -6.68 -0.83
N LEU A 119 4.65 -6.48 -1.61
CA LEU A 119 3.87 -5.25 -1.61
C LEU A 119 3.17 -5.00 -0.26
N ILE A 120 2.65 -6.04 0.38
CA ILE A 120 2.05 -5.93 1.73
C ILE A 120 3.12 -5.54 2.76
N ILE A 121 4.29 -6.16 2.71
CA ILE A 121 5.42 -5.81 3.60
C ILE A 121 5.83 -4.36 3.36
N LEU A 122 6.03 -3.95 2.11
CA LEU A 122 6.36 -2.58 1.73
C LEU A 122 5.32 -1.58 2.25
N SER A 123 4.03 -1.88 2.10
CA SER A 123 2.95 -1.03 2.61
C SER A 123 2.98 -0.90 4.14
N ARG A 124 3.19 -2.00 4.87
CA ARG A 124 3.25 -1.98 6.33
C ARG A 124 4.49 -1.26 6.84
N THR A 125 5.65 -1.45 6.22
CA THR A 125 6.90 -0.79 6.62
C THR A 125 6.82 0.71 6.36
N THR A 126 6.34 1.12 5.19
CA THR A 126 6.14 2.55 4.85
C THR A 126 5.13 3.22 5.78
N TYR A 127 4.00 2.57 6.08
CA TYR A 127 3.03 3.08 7.05
C TYR A 127 3.64 3.22 8.46
N THR A 128 4.40 2.23 8.91
CA THR A 128 5.06 2.28 10.23
C THR A 128 6.12 3.38 10.28
N ALA A 129 6.91 3.56 9.22
CA ALA A 129 7.88 4.64 9.11
C ALA A 129 7.19 6.01 9.15
N MET A 130 6.10 6.19 8.40
CA MET A 130 5.29 7.42 8.42
C MET A 130 4.75 7.73 9.82
N LEU A 131 4.20 6.73 10.52
CA LEU A 131 3.71 6.90 11.89
C LEU A 131 4.84 7.32 12.86
N ARG A 132 6.03 6.74 12.71
CA ARG A 132 7.20 7.13 13.52
C ARG A 132 7.58 8.58 13.24
N SER A 133 7.65 9.00 11.97
CA SER A 133 7.95 10.38 11.60
C SER A 133 6.93 11.38 12.15
N VAL A 134 5.64 11.07 12.08
CA VAL A 134 4.57 11.93 12.63
C VAL A 134 4.64 12.03 14.16
N ARG A 135 4.92 10.91 14.85
CA ARG A 135 5.07 10.90 16.31
C ARG A 135 6.24 11.75 16.77
N HIS A 136 7.34 11.76 16.02
CA HIS A 136 8.51 12.57 16.35
C HIS A 136 8.21 14.08 16.27
N MET A 137 7.37 14.51 15.31
CA MET A 137 6.98 15.92 15.16
C MET A 137 5.92 16.40 16.18
N ARG A 138 5.16 15.48 16.80
CA ARG A 138 4.05 15.80 17.71
C ARG A 138 4.40 15.70 19.19
N GLN A 139 5.67 15.60 19.57
CA GLN A 139 6.01 15.57 21.00
C GLN A 139 5.51 16.85 21.69
N PRO A 140 4.61 16.75 22.70
CA PRO A 140 4.20 17.91 23.46
C PRO A 140 5.42 18.43 24.20
N LYS A 141 5.78 19.71 23.97
CA LYS A 141 6.70 20.43 24.85
C LYS A 141 6.05 20.48 26.23
N LEU A 142 6.36 19.50 27.08
CA LEU A 142 6.04 19.55 28.50
C LEU A 142 6.84 20.72 29.07
N ARG A 143 6.19 21.89 29.12
CA ARG A 143 6.71 23.08 29.79
C ARG A 143 6.67 22.75 31.28
N VAL A 144 7.78 22.23 31.79
CA VAL A 144 7.98 22.06 33.24
C VAL A 144 7.94 23.47 33.82
N GLN A 145 6.81 23.87 34.40
CA GLN A 145 6.77 25.01 35.31
C GLN A 145 7.55 24.59 36.55
N HIS A 146 8.79 25.08 36.68
CA HIS A 146 9.41 25.19 38.00
C HIS A 146 8.54 26.14 38.81
N SER A 147 7.76 25.58 39.72
CA SER A 147 7.22 26.28 40.86
C SER A 147 8.39 26.50 41.81
N GLU A 148 9.08 27.63 41.69
CA GLU A 148 9.93 28.13 42.77
C GLU A 148 8.99 28.54 43.90
N GLY A 149 9.07 27.80 45.01
CA GLY A 149 8.52 28.16 46.31
C GLY A 149 9.64 28.60 47.23
#